data_AF-A0A4R2P5W9-F1
#
_entry.id   AF-A0A4R2P5W9-F1
#
_cell.length_a   1.000
_cell.length_b   1.000
_cell.length_c   1.000
_cell.angle_alpha   90.00
_cell.angle_beta   90.00
_cell.angle_gamma   90.00
#
_symmetry.space_group_name_H-M   'P 1'
#
loop_
_entity.id
_entity.type
_entity.pdbx_description
1 polymer ?
#
loop_
_entity_poly.entity_id
_entity_poly.type
_entity_poly.pdbx_seq_one_letter_code
_entity_poly.pdbx_strand_id
1 'polypeptide(L)'
;MNKTKLQFITLLAKVGLEDKAEKSLVAEMKKLIPTLPEMEANTAKLRASKKQYQELSNQMTEEKKQLEKDIVGLRQSINRLNIASNVVVQVLQINKQIEGKQERIKALDSTQMALSMRGKAEQMDILADCFNTYRMKVAVECGQVVETAKPMVNALNKEAIKKAISTIDAEISGQVRLYNSTAQSLGVSKIKHNNVHLYIPNDSPFMYSRIG
;
A
#
# COMPACT_ATOMS: atom_id res chain seq x y z
N MET A 1 -14.40 27.91 -1.89
CA MET A 1 -15.84 27.53 -1.82
C MET A 1 -16.67 28.80 -1.68
N ASN A 2 -17.64 29.04 -2.58
CA ASN A 2 -18.46 30.26 -2.52
C ASN A 2 -19.48 30.15 -1.38
N LYS A 3 -19.57 31.18 -0.51
CA LYS A 3 -20.39 31.23 0.70
C LYS A 3 -21.87 30.85 0.43
N THR A 4 -22.35 31.20 -0.76
CA THR A 4 -23.70 30.93 -1.27
C THR A 4 -23.98 29.44 -1.53
N LYS A 5 -22.98 28.67 -1.99
CA LYS A 5 -23.16 27.22 -2.29
C LYS A 5 -23.32 26.40 -1.01
N LEU A 6 -22.60 26.77 0.05
CA LEU A 6 -22.67 26.09 1.34
C LEU A 6 -23.98 26.41 2.10
N GLN A 7 -24.47 27.64 1.97
CA GLN A 7 -25.82 28.02 2.43
C GLN A 7 -26.92 27.26 1.68
N PHE A 8 -26.75 27.03 0.37
CA PHE A 8 -27.66 26.21 -0.42
C PHE A 8 -27.64 24.73 0.01
N ILE A 9 -26.46 24.16 0.26
CA ILE A 9 -26.31 22.79 0.78
C ILE A 9 -26.92 22.66 2.19
N THR A 10 -26.76 23.69 3.04
CA THR A 10 -27.43 23.80 4.34
C THR A 10 -28.95 23.83 4.20
N LEU A 11 -29.47 24.55 3.19
CA LEU A 11 -30.89 24.61 2.89
C LEU A 11 -31.42 23.24 2.42
N LEU A 12 -30.68 22.53 1.56
CA LEU A 12 -31.03 21.20 1.06
C LEU A 12 -31.08 20.14 2.19
N ALA A 13 -30.15 20.20 3.15
CA ALA A 13 -30.19 19.34 4.33
C ALA A 13 -31.47 19.56 5.14
N LYS A 14 -31.95 20.80 5.29
CA LYS A 14 -33.21 21.11 6.00
C LYS A 14 -34.47 20.57 5.33
N VAL A 15 -34.44 20.25 4.04
CA VAL A 15 -35.62 19.74 3.29
C VAL A 15 -35.63 18.21 3.17
N GLY A 16 -34.81 17.50 3.96
CA GLY A 16 -34.73 16.03 3.94
C GLY A 16 -33.91 15.46 2.78
N LEU A 17 -33.08 16.26 2.11
CA LEU A 17 -32.14 15.83 1.07
C LEU A 17 -30.70 15.69 1.61
N GLU A 18 -30.58 15.29 2.87
CA GLU A 18 -29.34 15.27 3.65
C GLU A 18 -28.21 14.49 2.95
N ASP A 19 -28.52 13.31 2.37
CA ASP A 19 -27.52 12.50 1.66
C ASP A 19 -27.00 13.15 0.36
N LYS A 20 -27.86 13.90 -0.35
CA LYS A 20 -27.44 14.62 -1.57
C LYS A 20 -26.65 15.88 -1.21
N ALA A 21 -27.04 16.55 -0.12
CA ALA A 21 -26.33 17.69 0.44
C ALA A 21 -24.93 17.29 0.92
N GLU A 22 -24.81 16.15 1.63
CA GLU A 22 -23.54 15.60 2.10
C GLU A 22 -22.60 15.25 0.94
N LYS A 23 -23.06 14.51 -0.08
CA LYS A 23 -22.24 14.17 -1.25
C LYS A 23 -21.74 15.41 -2.01
N SER A 24 -22.61 16.42 -2.15
CA SER A 24 -22.22 17.68 -2.78
C SER A 24 -21.22 18.45 -1.92
N LEU A 25 -21.37 18.43 -0.60
CA LEU A 25 -20.45 19.06 0.34
C LEU A 25 -19.07 18.40 0.30
N VAL A 26 -19.02 17.07 0.34
CA VAL A 26 -17.79 16.28 0.21
C VAL A 26 -17.08 16.62 -1.10
N ALA A 27 -17.80 16.64 -2.22
CA ALA A 27 -17.21 16.97 -3.52
C ALA A 27 -16.63 18.39 -3.58
N GLU A 28 -17.31 19.38 -3.01
CA GLU A 28 -16.81 20.77 -2.98
C GLU A 28 -15.63 20.94 -2.01
N MET A 29 -15.64 20.25 -0.87
CA MET A 29 -14.53 20.26 0.08
C MET A 29 -13.29 19.53 -0.48
N LYS A 30 -13.46 18.42 -1.21
CA LYS A 30 -12.36 17.74 -1.91
C LYS A 30 -11.67 18.63 -2.94
N LYS A 31 -12.38 19.56 -3.59
CA LYS A 31 -11.76 20.54 -4.50
C LYS A 31 -10.77 21.49 -3.81
N LEU A 32 -10.86 21.62 -2.48
CA LEU A 32 -9.89 22.37 -1.68
C LEU A 32 -8.66 21.53 -1.30
N ILE A 33 -8.65 20.24 -1.66
CA ILE A 33 -7.51 19.32 -1.51
C ILE A 33 -7.05 18.88 -2.90
N PRO A 34 -6.50 19.80 -3.72
CA PRO A 34 -6.10 19.49 -5.09
C PRO A 34 -5.03 18.38 -5.18
N THR A 35 -4.32 18.07 -4.09
CA THR A 35 -3.29 17.03 -4.07
C THR A 35 -3.81 15.64 -3.69
N LEU A 36 -5.10 15.52 -3.36
CA LEU A 36 -5.71 14.21 -3.07
C LEU A 36 -5.55 13.19 -4.21
N PRO A 37 -5.74 13.53 -5.51
CA PRO A 37 -5.55 12.57 -6.60
C PRO A 37 -4.08 12.12 -6.76
N GLU A 38 -3.11 13.01 -6.49
CA GLU A 38 -1.69 12.67 -6.50
C GLU A 38 -1.38 11.65 -5.39
N MET A 39 -1.97 11.86 -4.19
CA MET A 39 -1.84 10.93 -3.07
C MET A 39 -2.43 9.56 -3.41
N GLU A 40 -3.64 9.51 -3.95
CA GLU A 40 -4.30 8.27 -4.39
C GLU A 40 -3.49 7.52 -5.45
N ALA A 41 -2.91 8.25 -6.42
CA ALA A 41 -2.06 7.66 -7.44
C ALA A 41 -0.78 7.06 -6.83
N ASN A 42 -0.13 7.75 -5.89
CA ASN A 42 1.09 7.28 -5.24
C ASN A 42 0.83 6.07 -4.34
N THR A 43 -0.27 6.06 -3.57
CA THR A 43 -0.63 4.89 -2.76
C THR A 43 -1.11 3.71 -3.60
N ALA A 44 -1.74 3.95 -4.76
CA ALA A 44 -2.06 2.90 -5.72
C ALA A 44 -0.79 2.25 -6.28
N LYS A 45 0.24 3.04 -6.62
CA LYS A 45 1.57 2.51 -7.01
C LYS A 45 2.18 1.66 -5.91
N LEU A 46 2.11 2.12 -4.65
CA LEU A 46 2.62 1.37 -3.50
C LEU A 46 1.93 0.01 -3.35
N ARG A 47 0.60 -0.02 -3.47
CA ARG A 47 -0.19 -1.25 -3.42
C ARG A 47 0.16 -2.19 -4.57
N ALA A 48 0.33 -1.66 -5.78
CA ALA A 48 0.69 -2.43 -6.96
C ALA A 48 2.09 -3.06 -6.82
N SER A 49 3.09 -2.26 -6.43
CA SER A 49 4.47 -2.73 -6.21
C SER A 49 4.51 -3.82 -5.14
N LYS A 50 3.84 -3.61 -3.98
CA LYS A 50 3.74 -4.62 -2.92
C LYS A 50 3.14 -5.94 -3.43
N LYS A 51 2.04 -5.87 -4.19
CA LYS A 51 1.38 -7.04 -4.76
C LYS A 51 2.29 -7.77 -5.74
N GLN A 52 2.93 -7.04 -6.65
CA GLN A 52 3.85 -7.61 -7.65
C GLN A 52 5.00 -8.40 -7.01
N TYR A 53 5.71 -7.80 -6.04
CA TYR A 53 6.83 -8.47 -5.38
C TYR A 53 6.37 -9.66 -4.52
N GLN A 54 5.18 -9.57 -3.91
CA GLN A 54 4.60 -10.69 -3.17
C GLN A 54 4.24 -11.86 -4.10
N GLU A 55 3.64 -11.59 -5.26
CA GLU A 55 3.33 -12.62 -6.26
C GLU A 55 4.59 -13.29 -6.80
N LEU A 56 5.62 -12.51 -7.16
CA LEU A 56 6.91 -13.05 -7.61
C LEU A 56 7.57 -13.91 -6.52
N SER A 57 7.57 -13.45 -5.27
CA SER A 57 8.13 -14.23 -4.15
C SER A 57 7.38 -15.54 -3.94
N ASN A 58 6.05 -15.54 -4.07
CA ASN A 58 5.23 -16.74 -3.94
C ASN A 58 5.51 -17.73 -5.07
N GLN A 59 5.62 -17.24 -6.31
CA GLN A 59 5.95 -18.08 -7.48
C GLN A 59 7.31 -18.78 -7.32
N MET A 60 8.35 -18.03 -6.93
CA MET A 60 9.68 -18.62 -6.69
C MET A 60 9.67 -19.62 -5.54
N THR A 61 8.91 -19.35 -4.48
CA THR A 61 8.79 -20.26 -3.33
C THR A 61 8.12 -21.58 -3.76
N GLU A 62 7.10 -21.50 -4.61
CA GLU A 62 6.43 -22.69 -5.13
C GLU A 62 7.31 -23.48 -6.10
N GLU A 63 8.04 -22.81 -7.01
CA GLU A 63 9.02 -23.44 -7.89
C GLU A 63 10.10 -24.17 -7.06
N LYS A 64 10.62 -23.53 -6.01
CA LYS A 64 11.59 -24.14 -5.11
C LYS A 64 11.04 -25.40 -4.44
N LYS A 65 9.83 -25.35 -3.88
CA LYS A 65 9.19 -26.51 -3.24
C LYS A 65 8.99 -27.66 -4.24
N GLN A 66 8.60 -27.37 -5.47
CA GLN A 66 8.42 -28.40 -6.49
C GLN A 66 9.77 -29.05 -6.86
N LEU A 67 10.85 -28.26 -6.99
CA LEU A 67 12.19 -28.79 -7.23
C LEU A 67 12.70 -29.65 -6.06
N GLU A 68 12.45 -29.23 -4.83
CA GLU A 68 12.79 -30.01 -3.63
C GLU A 68 12.03 -31.35 -3.61
N LYS A 69 10.74 -31.35 -3.94
CA LYS A 69 9.92 -32.55 -4.06
C LYS A 69 10.44 -33.49 -5.17
N ASP A 70 10.81 -32.94 -6.32
CA ASP A 70 11.41 -33.71 -7.42
C ASP A 70 12.73 -34.38 -6.98
N ILE A 71 13.59 -33.65 -6.27
CA ILE A 71 14.86 -34.20 -5.75
C ILE A 71 14.59 -35.38 -4.80
N VAL A 72 13.61 -35.25 -3.89
CA VAL A 72 13.23 -36.36 -3.01
C VAL A 72 12.74 -37.56 -3.82
N GLY A 73 11.91 -37.34 -4.84
CA GLY A 73 11.45 -38.39 -5.75
C GLY A 73 12.58 -39.09 -6.49
N LEU A 74 13.55 -38.33 -7.01
CA LEU A 74 14.76 -38.86 -7.67
C LEU A 74 15.65 -39.65 -6.71
N ARG A 75 15.81 -39.20 -5.46
CA ARG A 75 16.55 -39.96 -4.43
C ARG A 75 15.85 -41.27 -4.09
N GLN A 76 14.52 -41.27 -4.04
CA GLN A 76 13.75 -42.50 -3.83
C GLN A 76 13.80 -43.46 -5.01
N SER A 77 13.89 -42.96 -6.26
CA SER A 77 14.00 -43.82 -7.44
C SER A 77 15.33 -44.57 -7.49
N ILE A 78 16.43 -43.95 -7.04
CA ILE A 78 17.72 -44.64 -6.84
C ILE A 78 17.57 -45.88 -5.96
N ASN A 79 16.85 -45.75 -4.84
CA ASN A 79 16.62 -46.87 -3.90
C ASN A 79 15.74 -48.00 -4.48
N ARG A 80 15.05 -47.75 -5.61
CA ARG A 80 14.19 -48.73 -6.30
C ARG A 80 14.87 -49.35 -7.52
N LEU A 81 16.11 -48.97 -7.85
CA LEU A 81 16.84 -49.54 -8.97
C LEU A 81 17.18 -51.00 -8.70
N ASN A 82 16.93 -51.86 -9.69
CA ASN A 82 17.18 -53.29 -9.63
C ASN A 82 18.61 -53.61 -10.12
N ILE A 83 19.31 -54.60 -9.53
CA ILE A 83 20.77 -54.87 -9.65
C ILE A 83 21.19 -55.43 -11.04
N ALA A 84 20.50 -55.08 -12.13
CA ALA A 84 20.92 -55.43 -13.48
C ALA A 84 22.20 -54.65 -13.88
N SER A 85 22.95 -55.12 -14.88
CA SER A 85 24.31 -54.64 -15.23
C SER A 85 24.46 -53.13 -15.56
N ASN A 86 23.37 -52.35 -15.55
CA ASN A 86 23.32 -50.93 -15.88
C ASN A 86 22.91 -50.02 -14.70
N VAL A 87 22.97 -50.47 -13.45
CA VAL A 87 22.59 -49.65 -12.28
C VAL A 87 23.47 -48.41 -12.12
N VAL A 88 24.78 -48.56 -12.28
CA VAL A 88 25.74 -47.48 -12.05
C VAL A 88 25.48 -46.28 -12.97
N VAL A 89 25.21 -46.54 -14.26
CA VAL A 89 24.91 -45.47 -15.23
C VAL A 89 23.59 -44.77 -14.88
N GLN A 90 22.56 -45.53 -14.48
CA GLN A 90 21.27 -44.96 -14.08
C GLN A 90 21.40 -44.08 -12.83
N VAL A 91 22.18 -44.51 -11.83
CA VAL A 91 22.48 -43.71 -10.63
C VAL A 91 23.22 -42.42 -11.00
N LEU A 92 24.23 -42.49 -11.87
CA LEU A 92 24.96 -41.31 -12.34
C LEU A 92 24.05 -40.32 -13.09
N GLN A 93 23.15 -40.81 -13.93
CA GLN A 93 22.18 -39.97 -14.63
C GLN A 93 21.22 -39.27 -13.66
N ILE A 94 20.70 -40.00 -12.67
CA ILE A 94 19.80 -39.42 -11.65
C ILE A 94 20.55 -38.39 -10.79
N ASN A 95 21.79 -38.69 -10.38
CA ASN A 95 22.61 -37.73 -9.63
C ASN A 95 22.85 -36.44 -10.40
N LYS A 96 23.13 -36.53 -11.72
CA LYS A 96 23.26 -35.35 -12.58
C LYS A 96 21.97 -34.53 -12.64
N GLN A 97 20.80 -35.18 -12.66
CA GLN A 97 19.51 -34.48 -12.60
C GLN A 97 19.28 -33.81 -11.24
N ILE A 98 19.68 -34.46 -10.14
CA ILE A 98 19.62 -33.88 -8.79
C ILE A 98 20.53 -32.65 -8.69
N GLU A 99 21.77 -32.74 -9.15
CA GLU A 99 22.73 -31.63 -9.16
C GLU A 99 22.17 -30.43 -9.93
N GLY A 100 21.66 -30.63 -11.14
CA GLY A 100 21.05 -29.55 -11.92
C GLY A 100 19.85 -28.89 -11.22
N LYS A 101 19.02 -29.66 -10.52
CA LYS A 101 17.92 -29.10 -9.71
C LYS A 101 18.42 -28.35 -8.48
N GLN A 102 19.48 -28.82 -7.82
CA GLN A 102 20.10 -28.14 -6.69
C GLN A 102 20.75 -26.82 -7.11
N GLU A 103 21.40 -26.78 -8.27
CA GLU A 103 21.91 -25.53 -8.87
C GLU A 103 20.78 -24.55 -9.16
N ARG A 104 19.66 -25.03 -9.70
CA ARG A 104 18.47 -24.20 -9.92
C ARG A 104 17.90 -23.64 -8.63
N ILE A 105 17.84 -24.43 -7.54
CA ILE A 105 17.40 -23.93 -6.23
C ILE A 105 18.32 -22.82 -5.72
N LYS A 106 19.66 -22.99 -5.82
CA LYS A 106 20.61 -21.93 -5.44
C LYS A 106 20.43 -20.66 -6.27
N ALA A 107 20.16 -20.80 -7.56
CA ALA A 107 19.88 -19.66 -8.44
C ALA A 107 18.56 -18.96 -8.06
N LEU A 108 17.52 -19.72 -7.70
CA LEU A 108 16.25 -19.17 -7.20
C LEU A 108 16.44 -18.41 -5.88
N ASP A 109 17.19 -18.95 -4.93
CA ASP A 109 17.48 -18.29 -3.64
C ASP A 109 18.21 -16.96 -3.85
N SER A 110 19.21 -16.96 -4.73
CA SER A 110 19.95 -15.74 -5.10
C SER A 110 19.05 -14.71 -5.78
N THR A 111 18.16 -15.16 -6.66
CA THR A 111 17.18 -14.31 -7.36
C THR A 111 16.15 -13.72 -6.37
N GLN A 112 15.68 -14.51 -5.41
CA GLN A 112 14.74 -14.08 -4.38
C GLN A 112 15.36 -13.01 -3.47
N MET A 113 16.64 -13.16 -3.11
CA MET A 113 17.37 -12.14 -2.36
C MET A 113 17.50 -10.83 -3.16
N ALA A 114 17.90 -10.91 -4.43
CA ALA A 114 18.01 -9.74 -5.30
C ALA A 114 16.67 -9.03 -5.53
N LEU A 115 15.59 -9.79 -5.73
CA LEU A 115 14.23 -9.26 -5.86
C LEU A 115 13.75 -8.59 -4.57
N SER A 116 14.05 -9.16 -3.40
CA SER A 116 13.74 -8.56 -2.11
C SER A 116 14.43 -7.21 -1.93
N MET A 117 15.72 -7.12 -2.26
CA MET A 117 16.47 -5.86 -2.19
C MET A 117 15.92 -4.80 -3.16
N ARG A 118 15.67 -5.19 -4.41
CA ARG A 118 15.11 -4.29 -5.43
C ARG A 118 13.70 -3.82 -5.06
N GLY A 119 12.84 -4.73 -4.62
CA GLY A 119 11.48 -4.40 -4.20
C GLY A 119 11.46 -3.50 -2.98
N LYS A 120 12.38 -3.68 -2.03
CA LYS A 120 12.55 -2.76 -0.90
C LYS A 120 12.95 -1.36 -1.37
N ALA A 121 13.93 -1.24 -2.27
CA ALA A 121 14.35 0.06 -2.80
C ALA A 121 13.21 0.79 -3.52
N GLU A 122 12.50 0.09 -4.41
CA GLU A 122 11.36 0.66 -5.15
C GLU A 122 10.22 1.08 -4.21
N GLN A 123 9.87 0.25 -3.22
CA GLN A 123 8.85 0.63 -2.23
C GLN A 123 9.31 1.81 -1.37
N MET A 124 10.60 1.95 -1.08
CA MET A 124 11.16 3.11 -0.36
C MET A 124 11.07 4.39 -1.18
N ASP A 125 11.32 4.33 -2.49
CA ASP A 125 11.13 5.46 -3.41
C ASP A 125 9.66 5.90 -3.41
N ILE A 126 8.74 4.95 -3.57
CA ILE A 126 7.29 5.25 -3.57
C ILE A 126 6.83 5.77 -2.19
N LEU A 127 7.38 5.24 -1.09
CA LEU A 127 7.10 5.74 0.26
C LEU A 127 7.57 7.19 0.42
N ALA A 128 8.71 7.57 -0.15
CA ALA A 128 9.17 8.96 -0.13
C ALA A 128 8.24 9.90 -0.89
N ASP A 129 7.74 9.48 -2.06
CA ASP A 129 6.73 10.24 -2.82
C ASP A 129 5.41 10.36 -2.04
N CYS A 130 4.95 9.26 -1.44
CA CYS A 130 3.76 9.25 -0.58
C CYS A 130 3.92 10.20 0.60
N PHE A 131 5.07 10.16 1.28
CA PHE A 131 5.35 10.99 2.45
C PHE A 131 5.37 12.47 2.08
N ASN A 132 6.07 12.84 1.00
CA ASN A 132 6.11 14.23 0.53
C ASN A 132 4.71 14.73 0.18
N THR A 133 3.94 13.93 -0.57
CA THR A 133 2.57 14.31 -0.96
C THR A 133 1.68 14.48 0.27
N TYR A 134 1.71 13.51 1.18
CA TYR A 134 0.87 13.52 2.37
C TYR A 134 1.24 14.63 3.36
N ARG A 135 2.49 14.65 3.82
CA ARG A 135 2.88 15.50 4.95
C ARG A 135 3.06 16.97 4.56
N MET A 136 3.56 17.24 3.36
CA MET A 136 3.87 18.59 2.91
C MET A 136 2.69 19.28 2.24
N LYS A 137 1.82 18.54 1.54
CA LYS A 137 0.71 19.13 0.77
C LYS A 137 -0.65 18.79 1.36
N VAL A 138 -1.04 17.51 1.37
CA VAL A 138 -2.40 17.09 1.78
C VAL A 138 -2.71 17.51 3.22
N ALA A 139 -1.79 17.32 4.17
CA ALA A 139 -2.02 17.72 5.56
C ALA A 139 -2.24 19.24 5.73
N VAL A 140 -1.58 20.07 4.92
CA VAL A 140 -1.75 21.53 4.92
C VAL A 140 -3.10 21.90 4.32
N GLU A 141 -3.46 21.30 3.18
CA GLU A 141 -4.75 21.49 2.50
C GLU A 141 -5.93 21.04 3.39
N CYS A 142 -5.80 19.94 4.12
CA CYS A 142 -6.78 19.50 5.11
C CYS A 142 -6.97 20.55 6.22
N GLY A 143 -5.89 21.18 6.68
CA GLY A 143 -5.95 22.31 7.61
C GLY A 143 -6.76 23.49 7.05
N GLN A 144 -6.54 23.85 5.77
CA GLN A 144 -7.26 24.92 5.09
C GLN A 144 -8.75 24.60 4.90
N VAL A 145 -9.11 23.34 4.66
CA VAL A 145 -10.51 22.89 4.62
C VAL A 145 -11.20 23.17 5.96
N VAL A 146 -10.56 22.82 7.07
CA VAL A 146 -11.09 23.06 8.42
C VAL A 146 -11.22 24.55 8.70
N GLU A 147 -10.20 25.35 8.39
CA GLU A 147 -10.22 26.81 8.57
C GLU A 147 -11.31 27.49 7.72
N THR A 148 -11.54 27.00 6.52
CA THR A 148 -12.61 27.49 5.64
C THR A 148 -14.00 27.09 6.15
N ALA A 149 -14.14 25.88 6.69
CA ALA A 149 -15.41 25.38 7.19
C ALA A 149 -15.82 26.00 8.54
N LYS A 150 -14.86 26.22 9.44
CA LYS A 150 -15.08 26.68 10.82
C LYS A 150 -15.98 27.92 10.96
N PRO A 151 -15.77 29.05 10.26
CA PRO A 151 -16.62 30.24 10.40
C PRO A 151 -18.02 30.05 9.80
N MET A 152 -18.27 28.95 9.09
CA MET A 152 -19.54 28.65 8.42
C MET A 152 -20.42 27.68 9.22
N VAL A 153 -19.87 27.06 10.27
CA VAL A 153 -20.59 26.16 11.17
C VAL A 153 -21.55 26.95 12.07
N ASN A 154 -22.81 26.54 12.10
CA ASN A 154 -23.84 27.00 13.01
C ASN A 154 -24.75 25.83 13.42
N ALA A 155 -25.67 26.06 14.36
CA ALA A 155 -26.56 25.01 14.91
C ALA A 155 -27.34 24.23 13.84
N LEU A 156 -27.57 24.81 12.65
CA LEU A 156 -28.41 24.23 11.60
C LEU A 156 -27.63 23.41 10.57
N ASN A 157 -26.31 23.55 10.48
CA ASN A 157 -25.49 22.85 9.46
C ASN A 157 -24.28 22.10 10.03
N LYS A 158 -24.08 22.19 11.35
CA LYS A 158 -22.93 21.61 12.05
C LYS A 158 -22.75 20.13 11.78
N GLU A 159 -23.82 19.33 11.92
CA GLU A 159 -23.73 17.88 11.76
C GLU A 159 -23.41 17.48 10.31
N ALA A 160 -24.02 18.12 9.31
CA ALA A 160 -23.72 17.86 7.91
C ALA A 160 -22.26 18.21 7.54
N ILE A 161 -21.75 19.34 8.04
CA ILE A 161 -20.36 19.77 7.83
C ILE A 161 -19.38 18.80 8.50
N LYS A 162 -19.65 18.42 9.76
CA LYS A 162 -18.84 17.44 10.49
C LYS A 162 -18.81 16.08 9.79
N LYS A 163 -19.96 15.60 9.33
CA LYS A 163 -20.07 14.31 8.63
C LYS A 163 -19.28 14.32 7.33
N ALA A 164 -19.40 15.36 6.51
CA ALA A 164 -18.63 15.47 5.27
C ALA A 164 -17.11 15.55 5.50
N ILE A 165 -16.66 16.30 6.51
CA ILE A 165 -15.23 16.34 6.88
C ILE A 165 -14.76 14.96 7.35
N SER A 166 -15.57 14.27 8.15
CA SER A 166 -15.29 12.90 8.61
C SER A 166 -15.16 11.90 7.44
N THR A 167 -16.01 12.00 6.43
CA THR A 167 -15.91 11.19 5.21
C THR A 167 -14.58 11.40 4.48
N ILE A 168 -14.14 12.65 4.33
CA ILE A 168 -12.89 12.99 3.65
C ILE A 168 -11.68 12.51 4.46
N ASP A 169 -11.70 12.70 5.76
CA ASP A 169 -10.64 12.24 6.65
C ASP A 169 -10.55 10.71 6.69
N ALA A 170 -11.66 9.98 6.67
CA ALA A 170 -11.64 8.52 6.64
C ALA A 170 -10.95 7.98 5.38
N GLU A 171 -11.18 8.63 4.24
CA GLU A 171 -10.53 8.30 2.97
C GLU A 171 -9.03 8.57 3.02
N ILE A 172 -8.63 9.76 3.46
CA ILE A 172 -7.21 10.12 3.59
C ILE A 172 -6.52 9.24 4.62
N SER A 173 -7.15 8.98 5.76
CA SER A 173 -6.66 8.07 6.80
C SER A 173 -6.45 6.67 6.27
N GLY A 174 -7.32 6.18 5.39
CA GLY A 174 -7.13 4.90 4.71
C GLY A 174 -5.84 4.84 3.88
N GLN A 175 -5.52 5.93 3.18
CA GLN A 175 -4.28 6.06 2.42
C GLN A 175 -3.05 6.15 3.34
N VAL A 176 -3.16 6.89 4.45
CA VAL A 176 -2.08 7.02 5.46
C VAL A 176 -1.79 5.69 6.15
N ARG A 177 -2.82 4.90 6.49
CA ARG A 177 -2.64 3.57 7.08
C ARG A 177 -1.90 2.62 6.14
N LEU A 178 -2.15 2.70 4.83
CA LEU A 178 -1.39 1.91 3.86
C LEU A 178 0.09 2.30 3.83
N TYR A 179 0.38 3.62 3.85
CA TYR A 179 1.74 4.12 4.02
C TYR A 179 2.36 3.60 5.33
N ASN A 180 1.68 3.79 6.46
CA ASN A 180 2.18 3.42 7.80
C ASN A 180 2.48 1.92 7.91
N SER A 181 1.56 1.06 7.47
CA SER A 181 1.76 -0.39 7.48
C SER A 181 2.93 -0.82 6.61
N THR A 182 3.11 -0.20 5.44
CA THR A 182 4.21 -0.53 4.52
C THR A 182 5.54 -0.03 5.07
N ALA A 183 5.59 1.20 5.58
CA ALA A 183 6.75 1.78 6.25
C ALA A 183 7.18 0.94 7.47
N GLN A 184 6.23 0.47 8.29
CA GLN A 184 6.52 -0.44 9.40
C GLN A 184 7.12 -1.76 8.91
N SER A 185 6.53 -2.38 7.87
CA SER A 185 7.02 -3.65 7.33
C SER A 185 8.43 -3.58 6.76
N LEU A 186 8.86 -2.41 6.28
CA LEU A 186 10.20 -2.19 5.75
C LEU A 186 11.21 -1.68 6.80
N GLY A 187 10.75 -1.48 8.05
CA GLY A 187 11.58 -1.01 9.16
C GLY A 187 11.96 0.47 9.09
N VAL A 188 11.08 1.31 8.54
CA VAL A 188 11.35 2.73 8.21
C VAL A 188 11.29 3.64 9.44
N SER A 189 11.71 3.17 10.62
CA SER A 189 11.79 4.01 11.82
C SER A 189 12.91 5.05 11.67
N LYS A 190 12.57 6.25 11.18
CA LYS A 190 13.47 7.41 11.01
C LYS A 190 14.61 7.20 10.00
N ILE A 191 14.32 6.57 8.86
CA ILE A 191 15.31 6.40 7.79
C ILE A 191 15.30 7.64 6.89
N LYS A 192 16.49 8.13 6.50
CA LYS A 192 16.65 9.12 5.43
C LYS A 192 16.77 8.38 4.10
N HIS A 193 15.87 8.65 3.16
CA HIS A 193 15.87 8.08 1.81
C HIS A 193 15.65 9.19 0.78
N ASN A 194 16.51 9.33 -0.22
CA ASN A 194 16.46 10.42 -1.22
C ASN A 194 16.26 11.82 -0.61
N ASN A 195 16.99 12.13 0.46
CA ASN A 195 16.85 13.37 1.25
C ASN A 195 15.50 13.60 1.96
N VAL A 196 14.60 12.61 1.95
CA VAL A 196 13.34 12.62 2.71
C VAL A 196 13.55 11.87 4.02
N HIS A 197 13.20 12.51 5.13
CA HIS A 197 13.17 11.88 6.45
C HIS A 197 11.83 11.17 6.63
N LEU A 198 11.82 9.87 6.38
CA LEU A 198 10.62 9.05 6.51
C LEU A 198 10.36 8.77 7.99
N TYR A 199 9.12 9.02 8.41
CA TYR A 199 8.61 8.61 9.72
C TYR A 199 7.15 8.18 9.57
N ILE A 200 6.59 7.60 10.63
CA ILE A 200 5.19 7.17 10.72
C ILE A 200 4.37 8.39 11.19
N PRO A 201 3.64 9.09 10.30
CA PRO A 201 2.75 10.15 10.73
C PRO A 201 1.49 9.60 11.41
N ASN A 202 0.77 10.51 12.08
CA ASN A 202 -0.56 10.21 12.60
C ASN A 202 -1.52 9.84 11.46
N ASP A 203 -2.42 8.90 11.76
CA ASP A 203 -3.40 8.36 10.81
C ASP A 203 -4.36 9.43 10.28
N SER A 204 -4.79 10.38 11.12
CA SER A 204 -5.67 11.48 10.72
C SER A 204 -4.89 12.80 10.61
N PRO A 205 -4.87 13.44 9.43
CA PRO A 205 -4.35 14.80 9.27
C PRO A 205 -5.34 15.86 9.75
N PHE A 206 -6.61 15.52 9.98
CA PHE A 206 -7.63 16.46 10.42
C PHE A 206 -7.57 16.69 11.94
N MET A 207 -7.26 17.92 12.33
CA MET A 207 -7.30 18.37 13.73
C MET A 207 -8.75 18.64 14.17
N TYR A 208 -9.57 17.59 14.27
CA TYR A 208 -11.01 17.65 14.59
C TYR A 208 -11.37 18.49 15.82
N SER A 209 -10.46 18.55 16.79
CA SER A 209 -10.60 19.39 18.00
C SER A 209 -10.83 20.88 17.71
N ARG A 210 -10.66 21.33 16.46
CA ARG A 210 -10.82 22.72 16.03
C ARG A 210 -12.19 23.05 15.41
N ILE A 211 -13.06 22.06 15.19
CA ILE A 211 -14.43 22.25 14.69
C ILE A 211 -15.39 22.33 15.89
N GLY A 212 -15.52 23.55 16.43
CA GLY A 212 -16.38 23.89 17.57
C GLY A 212 -17.87 23.66 17.31
#